data_AF-A0A8J2YRC7-F1
#
_entry.id   AF-A0A8J2YRC7-F1
#
_cell.length_a   1.000
_cell.length_b   1.000
_cell.length_c   1.000
_cell.angle_alpha   90.00
_cell.angle_beta   90.00
_cell.angle_gamma   90.00
#
_symmetry.space_group_name_H-M   'P 1'
#
loop_
_entity.id
_entity.type
_entity.pdbx_description
1 polymer ?
#
loop_
_entity_poly.entity_id
_entity_poly.type
_entity_poly.pdbx_seq_one_letter_code
_entity_poly.pdbx_strand_id
1 'polypeptide(L)'
;MSPWDAIIIGAGPAGLAAATLLAERQARVLLVDEQPAPGGQIYRRIEHVASRRPDLLTVLGADYAHGADLAKRFRASGADYLPESTVWQVTPEREVWLSRAGRSARHEAQTIVIATGAMERPVPVPGWTLPGVMTAGAVQILLKSAALKADEPLVLAGSGPLLYLLAEQCLAAGARLAAVLDTTTAENEGAALVHLPAAVLKGGLAYLRKGLKLRAAIRKSGVPWFRHVTKLRIEGTDAVAGVTFESRGRTERLDARLVALHEGVIPAQQMTRSIGLAHEWDAVSHCFRPTVDAWGNSSVDGILVAGDGAGIGGARAAEHAGRLAAAEMLRRLGRIDGAARDRLAQADRRALAAHLAIRPFLDRLYAPRAEILEPADAVTICRCEEITAGAVRAVVAQGCLGPNQAKSFLRCGMGPCQGRLCGPTVTSVIAGALGQSDEEVGYYRIRPPLKPITLGELANMDAAE
;
A
#
# COMPACT_ATOMS: atom_id res chain seq x y z
N MET A 1 0.49 -4.16 35.24
CA MET A 1 1.22 -4.94 34.23
C MET A 1 0.34 -4.98 32.99
N SER A 2 0.86 -4.66 31.81
CA SER A 2 0.06 -4.74 30.58
C SER A 2 -0.50 -6.17 30.40
N PRO A 3 -1.78 -6.33 29.99
CA PRO A 3 -2.37 -7.64 29.76
C PRO A 3 -1.80 -8.36 28.53
N TRP A 4 -1.10 -7.64 27.64
CA TRP A 4 -0.61 -8.14 26.35
C TRP A 4 0.93 -8.18 26.30
N ASP A 5 1.48 -9.31 25.87
CA ASP A 5 2.89 -9.37 25.50
C ASP A 5 3.13 -8.60 24.19
N ALA A 6 2.16 -8.67 23.26
CA ALA A 6 2.26 -8.08 21.93
C ALA A 6 0.92 -7.55 21.40
N ILE A 7 0.95 -6.37 20.77
CA ILE A 7 -0.15 -5.90 19.90
C ILE A 7 0.33 -5.85 18.44
N ILE A 8 -0.44 -6.45 17.54
CA ILE A 8 -0.19 -6.46 16.10
C ILE A 8 -1.25 -5.61 15.40
N ILE A 9 -0.83 -4.59 14.66
CA ILE A 9 -1.74 -3.65 13.98
C ILE A 9 -1.79 -3.99 12.49
N GLY A 10 -2.88 -4.61 12.04
CA GLY A 10 -3.15 -5.00 10.66
C GLY A 10 -3.18 -6.51 10.45
N ALA A 11 -4.30 -7.03 9.94
CA ALA A 11 -4.53 -8.45 9.63
C ALA A 11 -4.10 -8.83 8.20
N GLY A 12 -3.07 -8.16 7.66
CA GLY A 12 -2.44 -8.55 6.40
C GLY A 12 -1.47 -9.73 6.57
N PRO A 13 -0.80 -10.18 5.49
CA PRO A 13 0.10 -11.34 5.52
C PRO A 13 1.15 -11.27 6.64
N ALA A 14 1.76 -10.09 6.84
CA ALA A 14 2.74 -9.87 7.89
C ALA A 14 2.14 -10.01 9.29
N GLY A 15 1.02 -9.34 9.55
CA GLY A 15 0.39 -9.37 10.87
C GLY A 15 -0.19 -10.74 11.22
N LEU A 16 -0.81 -11.43 10.26
CA LEU A 16 -1.28 -12.80 10.47
C LEU A 16 -0.12 -13.74 10.82
N ALA A 17 0.99 -13.65 10.08
CA ALA A 17 2.14 -14.49 10.32
C ALA A 17 2.82 -14.20 11.66
N ALA A 18 2.94 -12.90 12.02
CA ALA A 18 3.51 -12.46 13.29
C ALA A 18 2.67 -12.93 14.48
N ALA A 19 1.36 -12.64 14.46
CA ALA A 19 0.46 -13.02 15.54
C ALA A 19 0.38 -14.53 15.73
N THR A 20 0.32 -15.29 14.62
CA THR A 20 0.31 -16.75 14.65
C THR A 20 1.55 -17.30 15.35
N LEU A 21 2.75 -16.88 14.95
CA LEU A 21 4.00 -17.39 15.52
C LEU A 21 4.11 -17.03 17.01
N LEU A 22 3.72 -15.83 17.40
CA LEU A 22 3.75 -15.39 18.80
C LEU A 22 2.79 -16.21 19.67
N ALA A 23 1.55 -16.39 19.22
CA ALA A 23 0.54 -17.12 19.98
C ALA A 23 0.84 -18.62 20.08
N GLU A 24 1.34 -19.25 19.00
CA GLU A 24 1.85 -20.63 19.03
C GLU A 24 3.02 -20.82 20.01
N ARG A 25 3.69 -19.73 20.40
CA ARG A 25 4.76 -19.69 21.41
C ARG A 25 4.27 -19.14 22.76
N GLN A 26 2.97 -19.21 23.01
CA GLN A 26 2.31 -18.89 24.28
C GLN A 26 2.48 -17.43 24.72
N ALA A 27 2.78 -16.51 23.80
CA ALA A 27 2.68 -15.09 24.08
C ALA A 27 1.20 -14.65 24.06
N ARG A 28 0.82 -13.71 24.94
CA ARG A 28 -0.50 -13.07 24.90
C ARG A 28 -0.52 -12.02 23.81
N VAL A 29 -1.24 -12.29 22.72
CA VAL A 29 -1.22 -11.47 21.50
C VAL A 29 -2.60 -10.93 21.20
N LEU A 30 -2.68 -9.63 20.97
CA LEU A 30 -3.86 -8.97 20.41
C LEU A 30 -3.55 -8.52 18.98
N LEU A 31 -4.28 -9.04 17.99
CA LEU A 31 -4.28 -8.53 16.62
C LEU A 31 -5.50 -7.63 16.40
N VAL A 32 -5.26 -6.39 15.94
CA VAL A 32 -6.32 -5.43 15.61
C VAL A 32 -6.33 -5.15 14.11
N ASP A 33 -7.52 -5.09 13.50
CA ASP A 33 -7.66 -4.73 12.09
C ASP A 33 -8.99 -4.02 11.82
N GLU A 34 -8.97 -3.09 10.87
CA GLU A 34 -10.16 -2.32 10.50
C GLU A 34 -11.18 -3.10 9.66
N GLN A 35 -10.76 -4.19 9.02
CA GLN A 35 -11.64 -4.99 8.17
C GLN A 35 -12.43 -6.01 9.01
N PRO A 36 -13.59 -6.47 8.51
CA PRO A 36 -14.40 -7.48 9.19
C PRO A 36 -13.78 -8.89 9.20
N ALA A 37 -12.73 -9.13 8.43
CA ALA A 37 -12.09 -10.45 8.32
C ALA A 37 -10.59 -10.32 8.00
N PRO A 38 -9.76 -11.29 8.42
CA PRO A 38 -8.34 -11.33 8.13
C PRO A 38 -8.04 -11.44 6.63
N GLY A 39 -6.86 -10.98 6.25
CA GLY A 39 -6.31 -11.09 4.90
C GLY A 39 -5.72 -9.80 4.32
N GLY A 40 -5.95 -8.66 4.98
CA GLY A 40 -5.49 -7.35 4.52
C GLY A 40 -6.07 -6.99 3.15
N GLN A 41 -5.31 -6.29 2.31
CA GLN A 41 -5.79 -5.94 0.96
C GLN A 41 -5.62 -7.08 -0.05
N ILE A 42 -4.54 -7.87 0.09
CA ILE A 42 -4.24 -8.91 -0.89
C ILE A 42 -5.19 -10.11 -0.75
N TYR A 43 -5.38 -10.64 0.47
CA TYR A 43 -6.28 -11.76 0.75
C TYR A 43 -7.64 -11.28 1.29
N ARG A 44 -8.03 -10.05 0.92
CA ARG A 44 -9.30 -9.46 1.36
C ARG A 44 -10.45 -10.44 1.15
N ARG A 45 -11.21 -10.72 2.22
CA ARG A 45 -12.37 -11.63 2.22
C ARG A 45 -12.05 -13.09 1.87
N ILE A 46 -10.80 -13.55 2.05
CA ILE A 46 -10.39 -14.91 1.67
C ILE A 46 -11.22 -16.01 2.34
N GLU A 47 -11.56 -15.87 3.63
CA GLU A 47 -12.40 -16.84 4.34
C GLU A 47 -13.80 -16.95 3.69
N HIS A 48 -14.37 -15.83 3.29
CA HIS A 48 -15.68 -15.77 2.62
C HIS A 48 -15.60 -16.34 1.20
N VAL A 49 -14.58 -15.98 0.42
CA VAL A 49 -14.42 -16.48 -0.95
C VAL A 49 -14.19 -17.99 -0.95
N ALA A 50 -13.30 -18.49 -0.10
CA ALA A 50 -13.00 -19.92 -0.01
C ALA A 50 -14.22 -20.77 0.42
N SER A 51 -15.08 -20.23 1.28
CA SER A 51 -16.26 -20.96 1.79
C SER A 51 -17.53 -20.80 0.95
N ARG A 52 -17.75 -19.62 0.33
CA ARG A 52 -19.01 -19.28 -0.34
C ARG A 52 -18.90 -19.11 -1.84
N ARG A 53 -17.70 -18.88 -2.38
CA ARG A 53 -17.45 -18.56 -3.80
C ARG A 53 -16.17 -19.23 -4.32
N PRO A 54 -16.01 -20.56 -4.20
CA PRO A 54 -14.77 -21.25 -4.56
C PRO A 54 -14.35 -21.02 -6.03
N ASP A 55 -15.31 -20.85 -6.94
CA ASP A 55 -15.02 -20.55 -8.36
C ASP A 55 -14.24 -19.24 -8.55
N LEU A 56 -14.45 -18.26 -7.66
CA LEU A 56 -13.76 -16.98 -7.69
C LEU A 56 -12.27 -17.13 -7.32
N LEU A 57 -11.85 -18.22 -6.66
CA LEU A 57 -10.43 -18.50 -6.40
C LEU A 57 -9.65 -18.72 -7.69
N THR A 58 -10.27 -19.36 -8.70
CA THR A 58 -9.63 -19.55 -10.01
C THR A 58 -9.45 -18.21 -10.72
N VAL A 59 -10.44 -17.32 -10.64
CA VAL A 59 -10.38 -15.97 -11.21
C VAL A 59 -9.32 -15.12 -10.51
N LEU A 60 -9.26 -15.16 -9.18
CA LEU A 60 -8.34 -14.34 -8.39
C LEU A 60 -6.91 -14.90 -8.37
N GLY A 61 -6.74 -16.19 -8.67
CA GLY A 61 -5.47 -16.86 -8.85
C GLY A 61 -4.85 -17.45 -7.57
N ALA A 62 -3.82 -18.27 -7.77
CA ALA A 62 -3.17 -19.05 -6.70
C ALA A 62 -2.57 -18.17 -5.59
N ASP A 63 -2.02 -17.01 -5.93
CA ASP A 63 -1.50 -16.07 -4.92
C ASP A 63 -2.60 -15.62 -3.95
N TYR A 64 -3.82 -15.37 -4.44
CA TYR A 64 -4.94 -15.02 -3.57
C TYR A 64 -5.36 -16.22 -2.71
N ALA A 65 -5.46 -17.41 -3.31
CA ALA A 65 -5.86 -18.64 -2.64
C ALA A 65 -4.92 -19.04 -1.49
N HIS A 66 -3.62 -18.72 -1.58
CA HIS A 66 -2.65 -18.92 -0.49
C HIS A 66 -3.08 -18.28 0.84
N GLY A 67 -3.83 -17.18 0.78
CA GLY A 67 -4.33 -16.52 1.98
C GLY A 67 -5.26 -17.40 2.84
N ALA A 68 -5.89 -18.43 2.27
CA ALA A 68 -6.82 -19.29 2.98
C ALA A 68 -6.11 -20.10 4.07
N ASP A 69 -4.95 -20.68 3.75
CA ASP A 69 -4.15 -21.44 4.70
C ASP A 69 -3.58 -20.54 5.79
N LEU A 70 -3.13 -19.33 5.44
CA LEU A 70 -2.62 -18.35 6.39
C LEU A 70 -3.72 -17.90 7.37
N ALA A 71 -4.91 -17.57 6.87
CA ALA A 71 -6.05 -17.21 7.70
C ALA A 71 -6.48 -18.37 8.61
N LYS A 72 -6.58 -19.59 8.06
CA LYS A 72 -6.93 -20.80 8.83
C LYS A 72 -5.95 -21.04 9.98
N ARG A 73 -4.64 -20.96 9.72
CA ARG A 73 -3.62 -21.14 10.75
C ARG A 73 -3.70 -20.05 11.81
N PHE A 74 -3.90 -18.79 11.41
CA PHE A 74 -4.10 -17.69 12.35
C PHE A 74 -5.29 -17.93 13.27
N ARG A 75 -6.44 -18.36 12.74
CA ARG A 75 -7.63 -18.67 13.56
C ARG A 75 -7.37 -19.79 14.57
N ALA A 76 -6.51 -20.75 14.25
CA ALA A 76 -6.14 -21.85 15.13
C ALA A 76 -5.01 -21.51 16.12
N SER A 77 -4.39 -20.32 16.02
CA SER A 77 -3.16 -19.99 16.75
C SER A 77 -3.37 -19.65 18.24
N GLY A 78 -4.58 -19.26 18.63
CA GLY A 78 -4.87 -18.76 19.98
C GLY A 78 -4.60 -17.26 20.18
N ALA A 79 -4.24 -16.52 19.13
CA ALA A 79 -4.17 -15.06 19.20
C ALA A 79 -5.58 -14.45 19.34
N ASP A 80 -5.71 -13.43 20.20
CA ASP A 80 -6.92 -12.62 20.27
C ASP A 80 -7.03 -11.73 19.03
N TYR A 81 -8.24 -11.59 18.49
CA TYR A 81 -8.49 -10.85 17.27
C TYR A 81 -9.66 -9.88 17.41
N LEU A 82 -9.38 -8.60 17.20
CA LEU A 82 -10.38 -7.53 17.13
C LEU A 82 -10.52 -7.03 15.68
N PRO A 83 -11.46 -7.61 14.89
CA PRO A 83 -11.85 -7.06 13.61
C PRO A 83 -12.66 -5.77 13.79
N GLU A 84 -12.89 -5.05 12.69
CA GLU A 84 -13.69 -3.81 12.64
C GLU A 84 -13.22 -2.77 13.68
N SER A 85 -11.92 -2.75 13.95
CA SER A 85 -11.28 -1.92 14.97
C SER A 85 -10.33 -0.95 14.31
N THR A 86 -10.66 0.34 14.38
CA THR A 86 -9.87 1.42 13.77
C THR A 86 -8.88 1.98 14.78
N VAL A 87 -7.60 1.65 14.62
CA VAL A 87 -6.53 2.32 15.38
C VAL A 87 -6.42 3.78 14.95
N TRP A 88 -6.66 4.70 15.88
CA TRP A 88 -6.60 6.14 15.65
C TRP A 88 -5.42 6.80 16.34
N GLN A 89 -4.79 6.16 17.33
CA GLN A 89 -3.53 6.63 17.90
C GLN A 89 -2.64 5.46 18.35
N VAL A 90 -1.34 5.62 18.12
CA VAL A 90 -0.29 4.81 18.73
C VAL A 90 0.67 5.78 19.40
N THR A 91 1.27 5.41 20.53
CA THR A 91 2.24 6.26 21.25
C THR A 91 3.62 5.58 21.35
N PRO A 92 4.71 6.34 21.55
CA PRO A 92 6.03 5.78 21.84
C PRO A 92 6.06 4.89 23.09
N GLU A 93 5.15 5.11 24.04
CA GLU A 93 4.99 4.34 25.28
C GLU A 93 4.29 2.98 25.05
N ARG A 94 4.03 2.62 23.79
CA ARG A 94 3.38 1.38 23.36
C ARG A 94 1.91 1.26 23.77
N GLU A 95 1.21 2.39 23.76
CA GLU A 95 -0.25 2.43 23.81
C GLU A 95 -0.85 2.39 22.41
N VAL A 96 -1.93 1.64 22.26
CA VAL A 96 -2.74 1.54 21.04
C VAL A 96 -4.17 1.91 21.37
N TRP A 97 -4.63 2.99 20.76
CA TRP A 97 -5.97 3.52 20.91
C TRP A 97 -6.78 3.19 19.67
N LEU A 98 -7.91 2.51 19.87
CA LEU A 98 -8.78 2.07 18.79
C LEU A 98 -10.22 2.50 19.02
N SER A 99 -10.96 2.70 17.92
CA SER A 99 -12.42 2.81 17.92
C SER A 99 -13.02 1.51 17.38
N ARG A 100 -14.05 1.01 18.04
CA ARG A 100 -14.86 -0.14 17.63
C ARG A 100 -16.29 0.03 18.11
N ALA A 101 -17.26 -0.18 17.21
CA ALA A 101 -18.70 -0.11 17.54
C ALA A 101 -19.12 1.18 18.28
N GLY A 102 -18.55 2.33 17.90
CA GLY A 102 -18.87 3.63 18.49
C GLY A 102 -18.25 3.89 19.87
N ARG A 103 -17.27 3.07 20.29
CA ARG A 103 -16.52 3.23 21.55
C ARG A 103 -15.02 3.25 21.30
N SER A 104 -14.30 4.06 22.06
CA SER A 104 -12.84 4.04 22.04
C SER A 104 -12.28 3.25 23.22
N ALA A 105 -11.25 2.47 22.97
CA ALA A 105 -10.54 1.70 23.99
C ALA A 105 -9.03 1.93 23.89
N ARG A 106 -8.36 1.84 25.04
CA ARG A 106 -6.90 1.87 25.15
C ARG A 106 -6.39 0.47 25.47
N HIS A 107 -5.39 0.04 24.72
CA HIS A 107 -4.61 -1.16 25.01
C HIS A 107 -3.13 -0.81 25.11
N GLU A 108 -2.39 -1.52 25.97
CA GLU A 108 -0.94 -1.39 26.10
C GLU A 108 -0.31 -2.76 25.91
N ALA A 109 0.90 -2.84 25.37
CA ALA A 109 1.68 -4.07 25.27
C ALA A 109 3.17 -3.84 25.54
N GLN A 110 3.88 -4.91 25.88
CA GLN A 110 5.35 -4.85 25.99
C GLN A 110 6.03 -4.57 24.64
N THR A 111 5.39 -4.99 23.54
CA THR A 111 5.88 -4.76 22.18
C THR A 111 4.72 -4.53 21.19
N ILE A 112 4.96 -3.77 20.13
CA ILE A 112 4.00 -3.51 19.04
C ILE A 112 4.61 -3.88 17.69
N VAL A 113 3.83 -4.49 16.79
CA VAL A 113 4.15 -4.58 15.36
C VAL A 113 3.16 -3.77 14.55
N ILE A 114 3.66 -2.76 13.84
CA ILE A 114 2.91 -2.04 12.82
C ILE A 114 3.00 -2.83 11.51
N ALA A 115 1.90 -3.49 11.15
CA ALA A 115 1.76 -4.29 9.92
C ALA A 115 0.67 -3.72 9.00
N THR A 116 0.59 -2.39 8.93
CA THR A 116 -0.45 -1.62 8.21
C THR A 116 -0.33 -1.68 6.69
N GLY A 117 0.76 -2.26 6.17
CA GLY A 117 0.97 -2.50 4.75
C GLY A 117 1.24 -1.22 3.94
N ALA A 118 0.82 -1.23 2.68
CA ALA A 118 1.03 -0.15 1.74
C ALA A 118 -0.30 0.45 1.25
N MET A 119 -0.23 1.67 0.75
CA MET A 119 -1.31 2.33 0.03
C MET A 119 -0.96 2.48 -1.44
N GLU A 120 -1.98 2.56 -2.29
CA GLU A 120 -1.77 2.82 -3.70
C GLU A 120 -1.27 4.24 -3.93
N ARG A 121 -0.31 4.40 -4.85
CA ARG A 121 0.25 5.70 -5.16
C ARG A 121 -0.84 6.60 -5.78
N PRO A 122 -0.94 7.87 -5.35
CA PRO A 122 -1.75 8.87 -6.03
C PRO A 122 -1.28 9.09 -7.48
N VAL A 123 -2.22 9.18 -8.43
CA VAL A 123 -1.93 9.37 -9.86
C VAL A 123 -2.63 10.66 -10.35
N PRO A 124 -2.12 11.85 -9.98
CA PRO A 124 -2.73 13.11 -10.37
C PRO A 124 -2.45 13.40 -11.85
N VAL A 125 -3.40 13.02 -12.70
CA VAL A 125 -3.44 13.39 -14.13
C VAL A 125 -4.66 14.27 -14.40
N PRO A 126 -4.69 15.09 -15.47
CA PRO A 126 -5.88 15.87 -15.80
C PRO A 126 -7.15 14.99 -15.82
N GLY A 127 -8.19 15.42 -15.09
CA GLY A 127 -9.46 14.70 -14.98
C GLY A 127 -9.50 13.50 -14.01
N TRP A 128 -8.42 13.18 -13.28
CA TRP A 128 -8.40 12.03 -12.34
C TRP A 128 -9.38 12.14 -11.15
N THR A 129 -9.98 13.31 -10.95
CA THR A 129 -10.99 13.57 -9.92
C THR A 129 -12.42 13.31 -10.39
N LEU A 130 -12.63 13.07 -11.69
CA LEU A 130 -13.96 12.87 -12.27
C LEU A 130 -14.62 11.60 -11.72
N PRO A 131 -15.94 11.62 -11.45
CA PRO A 131 -16.72 10.42 -11.20
C PRO A 131 -16.54 9.38 -12.32
N GLY A 132 -16.23 8.14 -11.95
CA GLY A 132 -15.84 7.06 -12.87
C GLY A 132 -14.34 6.73 -12.82
N VAL A 133 -13.52 7.62 -12.25
CA VAL A 133 -12.11 7.32 -11.94
C VAL A 133 -12.00 6.65 -10.58
N MET A 134 -11.26 5.54 -10.54
CA MET A 134 -10.90 4.85 -9.30
C MET A 134 -9.47 4.30 -9.40
N THR A 135 -8.96 3.72 -8.32
CA THR A 135 -7.65 3.06 -8.38
C THR A 135 -7.80 1.60 -8.83
N ALA A 136 -6.74 0.97 -9.34
CA ALA A 136 -6.78 -0.45 -9.65
C ALA A 136 -7.06 -1.30 -8.40
N GLY A 137 -6.51 -0.90 -7.25
CA GLY A 137 -6.84 -1.51 -5.97
C GLY A 137 -8.34 -1.45 -5.64
N ALA A 138 -9.03 -0.35 -5.92
CA ALA A 138 -10.47 -0.23 -5.70
C ALA A 138 -11.27 -1.19 -6.58
N VAL A 139 -10.95 -1.32 -7.88
CA VAL A 139 -11.57 -2.32 -8.76
C VAL A 139 -11.33 -3.73 -8.20
N GLN A 140 -10.11 -4.02 -7.76
CA GLN A 140 -9.77 -5.33 -7.21
C GLN A 140 -10.52 -5.62 -5.90
N ILE A 141 -10.76 -4.61 -5.06
CA ILE A 141 -11.56 -4.73 -3.83
C ILE A 141 -13.01 -5.09 -4.16
N LEU A 142 -13.61 -4.43 -5.16
CA LEU A 142 -14.98 -4.71 -5.62
C LEU A 142 -15.10 -6.16 -6.12
N LEU A 143 -14.12 -6.61 -6.92
CA LEU A 143 -14.07 -7.98 -7.42
C LEU A 143 -13.93 -9.00 -6.28
N LYS A 144 -12.99 -8.80 -5.35
CA LYS A 144 -12.74 -9.74 -4.24
C LYS A 144 -13.87 -9.80 -3.22
N SER A 145 -14.45 -8.66 -2.89
CA SER A 145 -15.36 -8.54 -1.75
C SER A 145 -16.81 -8.80 -2.12
N ALA A 146 -17.21 -8.37 -3.32
CA ALA A 146 -18.59 -8.38 -3.76
C ALA A 146 -18.79 -9.15 -5.08
N ALA A 147 -17.71 -9.70 -5.68
CA ALA A 147 -17.75 -10.32 -7.01
C ALA A 147 -18.32 -9.38 -8.09
N LEU A 148 -18.14 -8.07 -7.90
CA LEU A 148 -18.58 -7.05 -8.84
C LEU A 148 -17.54 -6.87 -9.94
N LYS A 149 -18.02 -6.71 -11.17
CA LYS A 149 -17.23 -6.42 -12.36
C LYS A 149 -17.78 -5.20 -13.07
N ALA A 150 -16.95 -4.57 -13.89
CA ALA A 150 -17.39 -3.50 -14.77
C ALA A 150 -18.21 -4.07 -15.94
N ASP A 151 -19.46 -3.64 -16.06
CA ASP A 151 -20.31 -3.90 -17.24
C ASP A 151 -20.18 -2.78 -18.29
N GLU A 152 -19.69 -1.61 -17.87
CA GLU A 152 -19.34 -0.48 -18.72
C GLU A 152 -17.87 -0.55 -19.20
N PRO A 153 -17.52 0.13 -20.32
CA PRO A 153 -16.15 0.20 -20.82
C PRO A 153 -15.16 0.71 -19.76
N LEU A 154 -14.32 -0.21 -19.27
CA LEU A 154 -13.26 0.05 -18.29
C LEU A 154 -11.91 0.20 -19.00
N VAL A 155 -11.19 1.28 -18.72
CA VAL A 155 -9.79 1.45 -19.09
C VAL A 155 -8.90 1.26 -17.87
N LEU A 156 -7.92 0.38 -17.97
CA LEU A 156 -6.87 0.25 -16.96
C LEU A 156 -5.65 1.06 -17.41
N ALA A 157 -5.18 2.01 -16.62
CA ALA A 157 -4.08 2.90 -17.01
C ALA A 157 -3.02 3.06 -15.90
N GLY A 158 -1.76 3.00 -16.31
CA GLY A 158 -0.60 3.19 -15.44
C GLY A 158 0.46 2.12 -15.63
N SER A 159 1.15 1.72 -14.58
CA SER A 159 2.32 0.85 -14.62
C SER A 159 2.36 -0.15 -13.47
N GLY A 160 3.14 -1.22 -13.61
CA GLY A 160 3.41 -2.17 -12.53
C GLY A 160 2.67 -3.51 -12.62
N PRO A 161 3.08 -4.51 -11.81
CA PRO A 161 2.56 -5.88 -11.92
C PRO A 161 1.07 -5.99 -11.60
N LEU A 162 0.53 -5.13 -10.72
CA LEU A 162 -0.88 -5.14 -10.36
C LEU A 162 -1.77 -4.74 -11.54
N LEU A 163 -1.31 -3.85 -12.43
CA LEU A 163 -2.06 -3.47 -13.62
C LEU A 163 -2.34 -4.70 -14.49
N TYR A 164 -1.31 -5.51 -14.75
CA TYR A 164 -1.47 -6.71 -15.58
C TYR A 164 -2.24 -7.82 -14.88
N LEU A 165 -2.03 -7.99 -13.57
CA LEU A 165 -2.79 -8.94 -12.76
C LEU A 165 -4.28 -8.60 -12.78
N LEU A 166 -4.63 -7.32 -12.58
CA LEU A 166 -6.02 -6.89 -12.61
C LEU A 166 -6.62 -7.04 -14.01
N ALA A 167 -5.87 -6.75 -15.07
CA ALA A 167 -6.33 -6.98 -16.44
C ALA A 167 -6.71 -8.46 -16.67
N GLU A 168 -5.85 -9.41 -16.27
CA GLU A 168 -6.15 -10.84 -16.34
C GLU A 168 -7.41 -11.19 -15.51
N GLN A 169 -7.49 -10.70 -14.26
CA GLN A 169 -8.63 -10.95 -13.38
C GLN A 169 -9.94 -10.39 -13.94
N CYS A 170 -9.93 -9.19 -14.50
CA CYS A 170 -11.08 -8.57 -15.17
C CYS A 170 -11.52 -9.40 -16.38
N LEU A 171 -10.57 -9.85 -17.21
CA LEU A 171 -10.86 -10.70 -18.37
C LEU A 171 -11.46 -12.05 -17.94
N ALA A 172 -10.86 -12.69 -16.93
CA ALA A 172 -11.35 -13.95 -16.37
C ALA A 172 -12.73 -13.81 -15.71
N ALA A 173 -13.04 -12.65 -15.14
CA ALA A 173 -14.36 -12.32 -14.58
C ALA A 173 -15.39 -11.90 -15.64
N GLY A 174 -15.01 -11.75 -16.91
CA GLY A 174 -15.90 -11.27 -17.98
C GLY A 174 -16.28 -9.79 -17.84
N ALA A 175 -15.37 -8.96 -17.32
CA ALA A 175 -15.53 -7.51 -17.30
C ALA A 175 -15.34 -6.91 -18.70
N ARG A 176 -16.02 -5.79 -18.99
CA ARG A 176 -15.90 -5.08 -20.27
C ARG A 176 -14.65 -4.20 -20.31
N LEU A 177 -13.49 -4.84 -20.47
CA LEU A 177 -12.20 -4.15 -20.55
C LEU A 177 -12.01 -3.52 -21.95
N ALA A 178 -12.03 -2.19 -22.01
CA ALA A 178 -11.90 -1.41 -23.24
C ALA A 178 -10.44 -1.28 -23.71
N ALA A 179 -9.51 -1.05 -22.78
CA ALA A 179 -8.08 -1.00 -23.08
C ALA A 179 -7.21 -1.15 -21.82
N VAL A 180 -5.96 -1.53 -22.05
CA VAL A 180 -4.87 -1.41 -21.08
C VAL A 180 -3.88 -0.36 -21.61
N LEU A 181 -3.66 0.69 -20.83
CA LEU A 181 -2.73 1.78 -21.12
C LEU A 181 -1.52 1.66 -20.20
N ASP A 182 -0.45 1.05 -20.71
CA ASP A 182 0.79 0.82 -19.97
C ASP A 182 1.72 2.02 -20.10
N THR A 183 1.92 2.73 -18.99
CA THR A 183 2.72 3.95 -18.91
C THR A 183 4.21 3.68 -18.68
N THR A 184 4.63 2.41 -18.54
CA THR A 184 6.04 2.06 -18.38
C THR A 184 6.92 2.68 -19.48
N THR A 185 7.92 3.46 -19.10
CA THR A 185 8.76 4.19 -20.07
C THR A 185 9.81 3.27 -20.70
N ALA A 186 10.21 3.58 -21.94
CA ALA A 186 11.31 2.84 -22.59
C ALA A 186 12.64 2.98 -21.83
N GLU A 187 12.86 4.12 -21.18
CA GLU A 187 14.02 4.36 -20.32
C GLU A 187 14.03 3.41 -19.12
N ASN A 188 12.90 3.28 -18.42
CA ASN A 188 12.78 2.37 -17.29
C ASN A 188 12.99 0.91 -17.73
N GLU A 189 12.46 0.52 -18.89
CA GLU A 189 12.70 -0.82 -19.45
C GLU A 189 14.18 -1.08 -19.67
N GLY A 190 14.89 -0.15 -20.31
CA GLY A 190 16.33 -0.27 -20.55
C GLY A 190 17.14 -0.30 -19.24
N ALA A 191 16.84 0.61 -18.31
CA ALA A 191 17.57 0.72 -17.06
C ALA A 191 17.34 -0.47 -16.11
N ALA A 192 16.16 -1.08 -16.14
CA ALA A 192 15.87 -2.27 -15.35
C ALA A 192 16.71 -3.50 -15.77
N LEU A 193 17.14 -3.59 -17.03
CA LEU A 193 17.90 -4.74 -17.53
C LEU A 193 19.21 -4.98 -16.77
N VAL A 194 19.82 -3.95 -16.19
CA VAL A 194 21.02 -4.07 -15.35
C VAL A 194 20.77 -4.98 -14.14
N HIS A 195 19.54 -5.01 -13.62
CA HIS A 195 19.16 -5.83 -12.47
C HIS A 195 18.67 -7.24 -12.85
N LEU A 196 18.49 -7.52 -14.15
CA LEU A 196 17.92 -8.78 -14.62
C LEU A 196 18.77 -10.03 -14.26
N PRO A 197 20.11 -10.04 -14.38
CA PRO A 197 20.91 -11.20 -14.01
C PRO A 197 20.76 -11.57 -12.54
N ALA A 198 20.81 -10.58 -11.64
CA ALA A 198 20.64 -10.79 -10.21
C ALA A 198 19.22 -11.30 -9.89
N ALA A 199 18.20 -10.75 -10.54
CA ALA A 199 16.82 -11.20 -10.39
C ALA A 199 16.65 -12.68 -10.81
N VAL A 200 17.29 -13.12 -11.90
CA VAL A 200 17.21 -14.51 -12.36
C VAL A 200 17.96 -15.46 -11.41
N LEU A 201 19.21 -15.11 -11.05
CA LEU A 201 20.10 -16.00 -10.29
C LEU A 201 19.72 -16.13 -8.81
N LYS A 202 19.03 -15.14 -8.22
CA LYS A 202 18.74 -15.08 -6.78
C LYS A 202 17.28 -15.42 -6.41
N GLY A 203 16.54 -16.12 -7.28
CA GLY A 203 15.19 -16.62 -6.96
C GLY A 203 14.02 -15.78 -7.49
N GLY A 204 14.27 -14.70 -8.22
CA GLY A 204 13.24 -13.85 -8.85
C GLY A 204 12.64 -14.42 -10.15
N LEU A 205 13.18 -15.52 -10.68
CA LEU A 205 12.73 -16.10 -11.96
C LEU A 205 11.23 -16.45 -11.98
N ALA A 206 10.67 -16.90 -10.86
CA ALA A 206 9.23 -17.18 -10.76
C ALA A 206 8.37 -15.93 -11.01
N TYR A 207 8.79 -14.78 -10.48
CA TYR A 207 8.11 -13.50 -10.69
C TYR A 207 8.21 -13.02 -12.13
N LEU A 208 9.39 -13.16 -12.76
CA LEU A 208 9.58 -12.82 -14.18
C LEU A 208 8.67 -13.66 -15.08
N ARG A 209 8.65 -14.98 -14.87
CA ARG A 209 7.77 -15.91 -15.61
C ARG A 209 6.30 -15.57 -15.40
N LYS A 210 5.90 -15.22 -14.17
CA LYS A 210 4.54 -14.77 -13.88
C LYS A 210 4.20 -13.49 -14.63
N GLY A 211 5.08 -12.48 -14.60
CA GLY A 211 4.89 -11.23 -15.35
C GLY A 211 4.74 -11.45 -16.84
N LEU A 212 5.56 -12.32 -17.44
CA LEU A 212 5.44 -12.71 -18.85
C LEU A 212 4.12 -13.41 -19.15
N LYS A 213 3.65 -14.31 -18.27
CA LYS A 213 2.35 -14.98 -18.40
C LYS A 213 1.19 -13.97 -18.40
N LEU A 214 1.20 -13.02 -17.46
CA LEU A 214 0.17 -11.97 -17.38
C LEU A 214 0.12 -11.13 -18.66
N ARG A 215 1.28 -10.70 -19.16
CA ARG A 215 1.39 -9.95 -20.42
C ARG A 215 0.90 -10.77 -21.63
N ALA A 216 1.22 -12.06 -21.67
CA ALA A 216 0.75 -12.96 -22.72
C ALA A 216 -0.77 -13.16 -22.69
N ALA A 217 -1.38 -13.24 -21.50
CA ALA A 217 -2.82 -13.34 -21.33
C ALA A 217 -3.55 -12.11 -21.90
N ILE A 218 -3.06 -10.91 -21.60
CA ILE A 218 -3.60 -9.65 -22.16
C ILE A 218 -3.48 -9.67 -23.68
N ARG A 219 -2.30 -10.01 -24.23
CA ARG A 219 -2.11 -10.06 -25.68
C ARG A 219 -3.03 -11.06 -26.37
N LYS A 220 -3.26 -12.24 -25.76
CA LYS A 220 -4.14 -13.28 -26.31
C LYS A 220 -5.62 -12.88 -26.26
N SER A 221 -6.01 -12.03 -25.31
CA SER A 221 -7.41 -11.59 -25.15
C SER A 221 -7.92 -10.72 -26.31
N GLY A 222 -7.02 -10.10 -27.07
CA GLY A 222 -7.38 -9.14 -28.12
C GLY A 222 -7.77 -7.75 -27.63
N VAL A 223 -7.77 -7.50 -26.32
CA VAL A 223 -7.99 -6.16 -25.77
C VAL A 223 -6.90 -5.21 -26.26
N PRO A 224 -7.26 -3.98 -26.72
CA PRO A 224 -6.29 -2.95 -27.07
C PRO A 224 -5.29 -2.70 -25.93
N TRP A 225 -4.01 -2.93 -26.21
CA TRP A 225 -2.93 -2.73 -25.26
C TRP A 225 -1.90 -1.75 -25.82
N PHE A 226 -1.89 -0.54 -25.25
CA PHE A 226 -0.98 0.53 -25.60
C PHE A 226 0.18 0.54 -24.61
N ARG A 227 1.41 0.74 -25.11
CA ARG A 227 2.64 0.75 -24.30
C ARG A 227 3.34 2.09 -24.44
N HIS A 228 4.12 2.45 -23.42
CA HIS A 228 4.84 3.72 -23.35
C HIS A 228 3.89 4.91 -23.44
N VAL A 229 2.74 4.79 -22.77
CA VAL A 229 1.70 5.81 -22.77
C VAL A 229 2.17 7.05 -22.01
N THR A 230 2.03 8.22 -22.63
CA THR A 230 2.37 9.53 -22.07
C THR A 230 1.20 10.51 -22.23
N LYS A 231 1.26 11.68 -21.57
CA LYS A 231 0.22 12.74 -21.64
C LYS A 231 -1.21 12.20 -21.42
N LEU A 232 -1.34 11.27 -20.47
CA LEU A 232 -2.62 10.68 -20.11
C LEU A 232 -3.54 11.78 -19.55
N ARG A 233 -4.72 11.95 -20.15
CA ARG A 233 -5.78 12.82 -19.65
C ARG A 233 -7.11 12.08 -19.67
N ILE A 234 -7.89 12.29 -18.62
CA ILE A 234 -9.24 11.76 -18.49
C ILE A 234 -10.19 12.91 -18.83
N GLU A 235 -11.15 12.63 -19.71
CA GLU A 235 -12.07 13.62 -20.26
C GLU A 235 -13.46 13.43 -19.68
N GLY A 236 -14.13 14.54 -19.44
CA GLY A 236 -15.48 14.59 -18.90
C GLY A 236 -15.78 15.94 -18.26
N THR A 237 -17.06 16.23 -18.09
CA THR A 237 -17.54 17.40 -17.33
C THR A 237 -18.04 16.93 -15.97
N ASP A 238 -19.10 16.12 -15.94
CA ASP A 238 -19.69 15.60 -14.69
C ASP A 238 -19.20 14.19 -14.32
N ALA A 239 -18.74 13.42 -15.32
CA ALA A 239 -18.24 12.07 -15.17
C ALA A 239 -17.33 11.73 -16.36
N VAL A 240 -16.58 10.63 -16.25
CA VAL A 240 -15.72 10.14 -17.33
C VAL A 240 -16.54 9.89 -18.61
N ALA A 241 -16.10 10.52 -19.70
CA ALA A 241 -16.57 10.30 -21.07
C ALA A 241 -15.49 9.63 -21.94
N GLY A 242 -14.23 9.66 -21.51
CA GLY A 242 -13.17 8.86 -22.11
C GLY A 242 -11.78 9.31 -21.72
N VAL A 243 -10.79 8.83 -22.46
CA VAL A 243 -9.37 9.00 -22.15
C VAL A 243 -8.62 9.37 -23.41
N THR A 244 -7.83 10.44 -23.37
CA THR A 244 -6.85 10.77 -24.41
C THR A 244 -5.46 10.57 -23.88
N PHE A 245 -4.57 10.09 -24.75
CA PHE A 245 -3.18 9.85 -24.42
C PHE A 245 -2.32 9.85 -25.68
N GLU A 246 -1.00 9.88 -25.50
CA GLU A 246 -0.03 9.66 -26.58
C GLU A 246 0.58 8.26 -26.50
N SER A 247 0.71 7.61 -27.64
CA SER A 247 1.38 6.32 -27.77
C SER A 247 2.05 6.23 -29.14
N ARG A 248 3.34 5.86 -29.18
CA ARG A 248 4.14 5.79 -30.42
C ARG A 248 4.11 7.09 -31.25
N GLY A 249 4.13 8.24 -30.57
CA GLY A 249 4.09 9.55 -31.20
C GLY A 249 2.73 9.95 -31.81
N ARG A 250 1.66 9.21 -31.54
CA ARG A 250 0.30 9.54 -31.99
C ARG A 250 -0.60 9.80 -30.81
N THR A 251 -1.48 10.79 -30.95
CA THR A 251 -2.57 11.05 -30.01
C THR A 251 -3.73 10.11 -30.30
N GLU A 252 -4.16 9.35 -29.29
CA GLU A 252 -5.24 8.38 -29.36
C GLU A 252 -6.33 8.79 -28.37
N ARG A 253 -7.61 8.57 -28.74
CA ARG A 253 -8.77 8.82 -27.86
C ARG A 253 -9.65 7.58 -27.82
N LEU A 254 -9.95 7.11 -26.61
CA LEU A 254 -10.84 5.97 -26.34
C LEU A 254 -12.04 6.38 -25.50
N ASP A 255 -13.24 5.96 -25.92
CA ASP A 255 -14.43 6.09 -25.09
C ASP A 255 -14.32 5.19 -23.86
N ALA A 256 -14.60 5.78 -22.69
CA ALA A 256 -14.57 5.06 -21.42
C ALA A 256 -15.63 5.67 -20.49
N ARG A 257 -16.18 4.83 -19.63
CA ARG A 257 -17.03 5.27 -18.50
C ARG A 257 -16.36 5.05 -17.17
N LEU A 258 -15.42 4.10 -17.12
CA LEU A 258 -14.63 3.78 -15.94
C LEU A 258 -13.15 3.81 -16.29
N VAL A 259 -12.34 4.41 -15.41
CA VAL A 259 -10.88 4.43 -15.52
C VAL A 259 -10.29 3.98 -14.20
N ALA A 260 -9.46 2.95 -14.23
CA ALA A 260 -8.67 2.54 -13.07
C ALA A 260 -7.22 2.97 -13.24
N LEU A 261 -6.73 3.81 -12.32
CA LEU A 261 -5.37 4.30 -12.30
C LEU A 261 -4.49 3.49 -11.35
N HIS A 262 -3.25 3.19 -11.77
CA HIS A 262 -2.26 2.51 -10.93
C HIS A 262 -0.83 2.83 -11.34
N GLU A 263 -0.04 3.49 -10.48
CA GLU A 263 1.40 3.73 -10.69
C GLU A 263 2.20 3.20 -9.50
N GLY A 264 1.87 1.97 -9.08
CA GLY A 264 2.49 1.29 -7.95
C GLY A 264 1.85 1.61 -6.58
N VAL A 265 2.50 1.11 -5.54
CA VAL A 265 2.12 1.28 -4.13
C VAL A 265 3.29 1.87 -3.34
N ILE A 266 2.99 2.52 -2.22
CA ILE A 266 3.96 3.11 -1.29
C ILE A 266 3.63 2.71 0.14
N PRO A 267 4.63 2.60 1.04
CA PRO A 267 4.40 2.25 2.43
C PRO A 267 3.38 3.17 3.11
N ALA A 268 2.46 2.60 3.90
CA ALA A 268 1.50 3.38 4.67
C ALA A 268 2.20 3.99 5.91
N GLN A 269 2.66 5.23 5.75
CA GLN A 269 3.57 5.92 6.65
C GLN A 269 2.90 6.80 7.71
N GLN A 270 1.57 6.87 7.76
CA GLN A 270 0.87 7.80 8.67
C GLN A 270 1.11 7.45 10.15
N MET A 271 1.00 6.18 10.49
CA MET A 271 1.16 5.69 11.87
C MET A 271 2.62 5.77 12.33
N THR A 272 3.56 5.39 11.46
CA THR A 272 4.99 5.48 11.74
C THR A 272 5.43 6.94 11.89
N ARG A 273 4.88 7.87 11.10
CA ARG A 273 5.14 9.30 11.25
C ARG A 273 4.50 9.93 12.47
N SER A 274 3.32 9.50 12.89
CA SER A 274 2.64 10.09 14.06
C SER A 274 3.39 9.85 15.38
N ILE A 275 4.14 8.75 15.46
CA ILE A 275 4.98 8.41 16.61
C ILE A 275 6.45 8.82 16.44
N GLY A 276 6.77 9.55 15.35
CA GLY A 276 8.11 10.08 15.13
C GLY A 276 9.17 9.04 14.77
N LEU A 277 8.81 7.92 14.14
CA LEU A 277 9.82 6.99 13.63
C LEU A 277 10.73 7.69 12.60
N ALA A 278 12.02 7.32 12.59
CA ALA A 278 12.93 7.71 11.53
C ALA A 278 12.42 7.18 10.17
N HIS A 279 12.55 7.99 9.13
CA HIS A 279 12.21 7.62 7.76
C HIS A 279 13.36 8.02 6.84
N GLU A 280 13.54 7.26 5.77
CA GLU A 280 14.47 7.55 4.70
C GLU A 280 13.74 7.71 3.38
N TRP A 281 14.35 8.46 2.46
CA TRP A 281 13.86 8.64 1.10
C TRP A 281 14.35 7.50 0.20
N ASP A 282 13.42 6.84 -0.50
CA ASP A 282 13.74 5.93 -1.60
C ASP A 282 13.64 6.70 -2.93
N ALA A 283 14.79 7.00 -3.52
CA ALA A 283 14.89 7.75 -4.77
C ALA A 283 14.41 6.98 -6.01
N VAL A 284 14.40 5.64 -5.99
CA VAL A 284 13.90 4.85 -7.13
C VAL A 284 12.37 4.79 -7.08
N SER A 285 11.83 4.50 -5.90
CA SER A 285 10.39 4.44 -5.70
C SER A 285 9.76 5.83 -5.52
N HIS A 286 10.53 6.91 -5.36
CA HIS A 286 10.03 8.24 -4.98
C HIS A 286 9.01 8.19 -3.82
N CYS A 287 9.44 7.65 -2.69
CA CYS A 287 8.62 7.64 -1.48
C CYS A 287 9.46 7.55 -0.22
N PHE A 288 8.89 8.00 0.89
CA PHE A 288 9.44 7.75 2.21
C PHE A 288 9.05 6.39 2.75
N ARG A 289 10.00 5.72 3.42
CA ARG A 289 9.76 4.49 4.18
C ARG A 289 10.38 4.61 5.58
N PRO A 290 9.78 3.97 6.61
CA PRO A 290 10.37 3.96 7.94
C PRO A 290 11.71 3.21 7.91
N THR A 291 12.69 3.70 8.64
CA THR A 291 13.98 3.01 8.81
C THR A 291 13.80 1.88 9.82
N VAL A 292 14.09 0.65 9.39
CA VAL A 292 14.05 -0.54 10.25
C VAL A 292 15.26 -1.44 10.03
N ASP A 293 15.61 -2.23 11.04
CA ASP A 293 16.66 -3.24 10.92
C ASP A 293 16.16 -4.54 10.25
N ALA A 294 17.03 -5.54 10.13
CA ALA A 294 16.72 -6.84 9.52
C ALA A 294 15.64 -7.66 10.25
N TRP A 295 15.22 -7.24 11.44
CA TRP A 295 14.16 -7.84 12.25
C TRP A 295 12.88 -7.01 12.26
N GLY A 296 12.91 -5.82 11.66
CA GLY A 296 11.81 -4.86 11.69
C GLY A 296 11.83 -3.93 12.90
N ASN A 297 12.88 -3.91 13.74
CA ASN A 297 12.98 -2.93 14.82
C ASN A 297 13.05 -1.51 14.24
N SER A 298 12.21 -0.61 14.77
CA SER A 298 12.24 0.80 14.40
C SER A 298 13.17 1.61 15.29
N SER A 299 13.22 2.93 15.07
CA SER A 299 13.93 3.87 15.93
C SER A 299 13.31 4.08 17.31
N VAL A 300 12.12 3.54 17.58
CA VAL A 300 11.46 3.59 18.90
C VAL A 300 11.45 2.19 19.51
N ASP A 301 11.96 2.07 20.73
CA ASP A 301 12.13 0.78 21.39
C ASP A 301 10.80 0.06 21.64
N GLY A 302 10.80 -1.24 21.35
CA GLY A 302 9.61 -2.09 21.45
C GLY A 302 8.55 -1.87 20.38
N ILE A 303 8.80 -1.03 19.37
CA ILE A 303 7.93 -0.88 18.19
C ILE A 303 8.66 -1.38 16.95
N LEU A 304 8.05 -2.36 16.28
CA LEU A 304 8.53 -2.95 15.05
C LEU A 304 7.61 -2.59 13.87
N VAL A 305 8.12 -2.60 12.65
CA VAL A 305 7.34 -2.45 11.41
C VAL A 305 7.61 -3.66 10.51
N ALA A 306 6.54 -4.27 9.99
CA ALA A 306 6.64 -5.49 9.18
C ALA A 306 5.77 -5.44 7.91
N GLY A 307 6.21 -6.18 6.89
CA GLY A 307 5.55 -6.24 5.60
C GLY A 307 5.73 -4.98 4.76
N ASP A 308 4.82 -4.74 3.83
CA ASP A 308 4.94 -3.63 2.86
C ASP A 308 4.93 -2.23 3.51
N GLY A 309 4.59 -2.13 4.80
CA GLY A 309 4.73 -0.89 5.58
C GLY A 309 6.18 -0.52 5.92
N ALA A 310 7.11 -1.48 5.89
CA ALA A 310 8.54 -1.25 6.05
C ALA A 310 9.26 -0.99 4.70
N GLY A 311 8.60 -1.32 3.59
CA GLY A 311 9.15 -1.28 2.24
C GLY A 311 8.47 -2.32 1.36
N ILE A 312 8.25 -2.02 0.08
CA ILE A 312 7.42 -2.84 -0.80
C ILE A 312 8.15 -4.14 -1.18
N GLY A 313 7.68 -5.28 -0.66
CA GLY A 313 8.19 -6.62 -0.99
C GLY A 313 7.15 -7.55 -1.61
N GLY A 314 5.86 -7.29 -1.36
CA GLY A 314 4.75 -8.14 -1.77
C GLY A 314 4.38 -9.18 -0.71
N ALA A 315 3.22 -9.83 -0.88
CA ALA A 315 2.56 -10.56 0.19
C ALA A 315 3.35 -11.75 0.79
N ARG A 316 4.07 -12.50 -0.05
CA ARG A 316 4.91 -13.62 0.42
C ARG A 316 6.11 -13.11 1.22
N ALA A 317 6.76 -12.03 0.76
CA ALA A 317 7.81 -11.36 1.51
C ALA A 317 7.26 -10.82 2.84
N ALA A 318 6.07 -10.21 2.82
CA ALA A 318 5.43 -9.68 4.01
C ALA A 318 5.13 -10.77 5.07
N GLU A 319 4.69 -11.96 4.65
CA GLU A 319 4.49 -13.11 5.54
C GLU A 319 5.79 -13.49 6.28
N HIS A 320 6.91 -13.60 5.54
CA HIS A 320 8.21 -13.90 6.14
C HIS A 320 8.70 -12.77 7.04
N ALA A 321 8.57 -11.51 6.62
CA ALA A 321 8.92 -10.35 7.44
C ALA A 321 8.15 -10.31 8.77
N GLY A 322 6.85 -10.68 8.75
CA GLY A 322 6.04 -10.84 9.95
C GLY A 322 6.59 -11.89 10.92
N ARG A 323 7.04 -13.05 10.41
CA ARG A 323 7.67 -14.09 11.25
C ARG A 323 9.01 -13.65 11.83
N LEU A 324 9.81 -12.89 11.07
CA LEU A 324 11.07 -12.34 11.58
C LEU A 324 10.84 -11.35 12.73
N ALA A 325 9.86 -10.44 12.58
CA ALA A 325 9.47 -9.53 13.64
C ALA A 325 8.99 -10.28 14.90
N ALA A 326 8.14 -11.31 14.72
CA ALA A 326 7.70 -12.16 15.83
C ALA A 326 8.84 -12.91 16.53
N ALA A 327 9.83 -13.44 15.79
CA ALA A 327 10.99 -14.07 16.39
C ALA A 327 11.79 -13.09 17.25
N GLU A 328 11.99 -11.86 16.78
CA GLU A 328 12.66 -10.82 17.56
C GLU A 328 11.85 -10.40 18.80
N MET A 329 10.52 -10.33 18.70
CA MET A 329 9.67 -10.07 19.85
C MET A 329 9.75 -11.17 20.91
N LEU A 330 9.74 -12.45 20.51
CA LEU A 330 9.93 -13.55 21.46
C LEU A 330 11.24 -13.42 22.24
N ARG A 331 12.30 -12.96 21.57
CA ARG A 331 13.59 -12.66 22.22
C ARG A 331 13.47 -11.50 23.20
N ARG A 332 12.81 -10.40 22.81
CA ARG A 332 12.58 -9.22 23.66
C ARG A 332 11.73 -9.54 24.89
N LEU A 333 10.75 -10.43 24.75
CA LEU A 333 9.89 -10.94 25.83
C LEU A 333 10.60 -11.95 26.74
N GLY A 334 11.89 -12.25 26.50
CA GLY A 334 12.66 -13.23 27.26
C GLY A 334 12.18 -14.67 27.10
N ARG A 335 11.35 -14.97 26.08
CA ARG A 335 10.81 -16.31 25.82
C ARG A 335 11.84 -17.21 25.11
N ILE A 336 12.77 -16.60 24.37
CA ILE A 336 13.88 -17.27 23.70
C ILE A 336 15.14 -16.41 23.80
N ASP A 337 16.31 -17.03 23.69
CA ASP A 337 17.58 -16.31 23.57
C ASP A 337 17.88 -15.90 22.11
N GLY A 338 18.98 -15.16 21.91
CA GLY A 338 19.40 -14.70 20.58
C GLY A 338 19.69 -15.85 19.61
N ALA A 339 20.34 -16.92 20.08
CA ALA A 339 20.69 -18.07 19.25
C ALA A 339 19.46 -18.85 18.78
N ALA A 340 18.47 -19.02 19.67
CA ALA A 340 17.19 -19.64 19.36
C ALA A 340 16.37 -18.78 18.38
N ARG A 341 16.36 -17.45 18.54
CA ARG A 341 15.77 -16.52 17.56
C ARG A 341 16.41 -16.70 16.19
N ASP A 342 17.74 -16.70 16.12
CA ASP A 342 18.47 -16.81 14.85
C ASP A 342 18.22 -18.15 14.14
N ARG A 343 18.13 -19.25 14.90
CA ARG A 343 17.72 -20.57 14.38
C ARG A 343 16.28 -20.56 13.86
N LEU A 344 15.33 -20.02 14.64
CA LEU A 344 13.92 -19.94 14.26
C LEU A 344 13.73 -19.12 12.96
N ALA A 345 14.48 -18.04 12.81
CA ALA A 345 14.38 -17.10 11.70
C ALA A 345 15.11 -17.53 10.42
N GLN A 346 15.90 -18.61 10.45
CA GLN A 346 16.83 -18.94 9.36
C GLN A 346 16.11 -19.20 8.03
N ALA A 347 15.01 -19.96 8.05
CA ALA A 347 14.24 -20.27 6.85
C ALA A 347 13.53 -19.03 6.28
N ASP A 348 12.87 -18.26 7.16
CA ASP A 348 12.16 -17.03 6.77
C ASP A 348 13.12 -15.98 6.19
N ARG A 349 14.34 -15.84 6.72
CA ARG A 349 15.36 -14.94 6.16
C ARG A 349 15.77 -15.31 4.73
N ARG A 350 16.03 -16.60 4.48
CA ARG A 350 16.40 -17.07 3.13
C ARG A 350 15.24 -16.88 2.15
N ALA A 351 14.03 -17.22 2.57
CA ALA A 351 12.83 -17.06 1.75
C ALA A 351 12.54 -15.57 1.46
N LEU A 352 12.66 -14.70 2.45
CA LEU A 352 12.52 -13.26 2.29
C LEU A 352 13.54 -12.71 1.29
N ALA A 353 14.81 -13.07 1.43
CA ALA A 353 15.86 -12.64 0.50
C ALA A 353 15.56 -13.07 -0.95
N ALA A 354 15.07 -14.29 -1.15
CA ALA A 354 14.67 -14.78 -2.47
C ALA A 354 13.47 -14.01 -3.06
N HIS A 355 12.46 -13.70 -2.23
CA HIS A 355 11.32 -12.90 -2.67
C HIS A 355 11.69 -11.45 -2.98
N LEU A 356 12.66 -10.87 -2.26
CA LEU A 356 13.14 -9.51 -2.49
C LEU A 356 14.15 -9.39 -3.63
N ALA A 357 14.74 -10.49 -4.10
CA ALA A 357 15.76 -10.48 -5.16
C ALA A 357 15.29 -9.84 -6.47
N ILE A 358 13.99 -9.86 -6.74
CA ILE A 358 13.37 -9.25 -7.92
C ILE A 358 13.12 -7.74 -7.78
N ARG A 359 13.14 -7.19 -6.54
CA ARG A 359 12.75 -5.80 -6.29
C ARG A 359 13.58 -4.77 -7.04
N PRO A 360 14.93 -4.82 -7.06
CA PRO A 360 15.71 -3.83 -7.83
C PRO A 360 15.31 -3.74 -9.32
N PHE A 361 14.95 -4.88 -9.91
CA PHE A 361 14.44 -4.92 -11.29
C PHE A 361 13.06 -4.28 -11.41
N LEU A 362 12.10 -4.65 -10.55
CA LEU A 362 10.73 -4.12 -10.60
C LEU A 362 10.65 -2.65 -10.22
N ASP A 363 11.44 -2.22 -9.23
CA ASP A 363 11.51 -0.84 -8.74
C ASP A 363 12.01 0.07 -9.85
N ARG A 364 13.07 -0.33 -10.57
CA ARG A 364 13.56 0.46 -11.70
C ARG A 364 12.62 0.41 -12.91
N LEU A 365 12.04 -0.76 -13.20
CA LEU A 365 11.12 -0.96 -14.33
C LEU A 365 9.85 -0.12 -14.17
N TYR A 366 9.32 -0.05 -12.95
CA TYR A 366 8.07 0.64 -12.64
C TYR A 366 8.29 1.86 -11.76
N ALA A 367 9.45 2.50 -11.89
CA ALA A 367 9.72 3.79 -11.25
C ALA A 367 8.66 4.80 -11.71
N PRO A 368 8.09 5.61 -10.79
CA PRO A 368 7.02 6.54 -11.12
C PRO A 368 7.51 7.59 -12.11
N ARG A 369 6.60 8.04 -12.98
CA ARG A 369 6.92 9.02 -14.02
C ARG A 369 6.92 10.43 -13.46
N ALA A 370 7.74 11.31 -14.03
CA ALA A 370 7.76 12.73 -13.66
C ALA A 370 6.38 13.39 -13.75
N GLU A 371 5.55 13.04 -14.74
CA GLU A 371 4.20 13.61 -14.93
C GLU A 371 3.28 13.48 -13.71
N ILE A 372 3.44 12.44 -12.88
CA ILE A 372 2.59 12.22 -11.69
C ILE A 372 3.21 12.76 -10.39
N LEU A 373 4.52 12.99 -10.40
CA LEU A 373 5.27 13.60 -9.29
C LEU A 373 5.17 15.12 -9.37
N GLU A 374 5.29 15.66 -10.58
CA GLU A 374 5.23 17.10 -10.90
C GLU A 374 4.15 17.38 -11.96
N PRO A 375 2.86 17.22 -11.61
CA PRO A 375 1.78 17.44 -12.56
C PRO A 375 1.65 18.92 -12.97
N ALA A 376 1.04 19.16 -14.13
CA ALA A 376 0.78 20.51 -14.65
C ALA A 376 -0.10 21.35 -13.70
N ASP A 377 0.01 22.67 -13.79
CA ASP A 377 -0.59 23.60 -12.82
C ASP A 377 -2.09 23.44 -12.60
N ALA A 378 -2.84 23.12 -13.65
CA ALA A 378 -4.29 22.95 -13.60
C ALA A 378 -4.74 21.65 -12.90
N VAL A 379 -3.83 20.71 -12.65
CA VAL A 379 -4.18 19.41 -12.07
C VAL A 379 -4.42 19.56 -10.57
N THR A 380 -5.61 19.17 -10.11
CA THR A 380 -5.92 19.03 -8.67
C THR A 380 -5.05 17.95 -8.05
N ILE A 381 -4.29 18.26 -7.01
CA ILE A 381 -3.45 17.28 -6.29
C ILE A 381 -3.99 16.97 -4.89
N CYS A 382 -4.78 17.88 -4.30
CA CYS A 382 -5.53 17.63 -3.08
C CYS A 382 -7.03 17.58 -3.36
N ARG A 383 -7.60 16.37 -3.46
CA ARG A 383 -9.03 16.18 -3.74
C ARG A 383 -9.95 16.68 -2.64
N CYS A 384 -9.51 16.60 -1.38
CA CYS A 384 -10.35 16.96 -0.24
C CYS A 384 -10.56 18.47 -0.09
N GLU A 385 -9.60 19.26 -0.55
CA GLU A 385 -9.59 20.73 -0.41
C GLU A 385 -9.48 21.41 -1.79
N GLU A 386 -9.63 20.62 -2.87
CA GLU A 386 -9.64 21.04 -4.27
C GLU A 386 -8.40 21.85 -4.72
N ILE A 387 -7.24 21.60 -4.10
CA ILE A 387 -6.00 22.35 -4.37
C ILE A 387 -5.26 21.79 -5.58
N THR A 388 -4.85 22.68 -6.49
CA THR A 388 -4.08 22.36 -7.69
C THR A 388 -2.57 22.40 -7.47
N ALA A 389 -1.81 21.77 -8.36
CA ALA A 389 -0.35 21.85 -8.35
C ALA A 389 0.15 23.29 -8.51
N GLY A 390 -0.49 24.08 -9.38
CA GLY A 390 -0.15 25.48 -9.60
C GLY A 390 -0.35 26.34 -8.36
N ALA A 391 -1.40 26.08 -7.57
CA ALA A 391 -1.60 26.77 -6.29
C ALA A 391 -0.45 26.51 -5.31
N VAL A 392 0.05 25.26 -5.24
CA VAL A 392 1.22 24.93 -4.42
C VAL A 392 2.47 25.65 -4.93
N ARG A 393 2.73 25.65 -6.24
CA ARG A 393 3.88 26.40 -6.81
C ARG A 393 3.79 27.90 -6.51
N ALA A 394 2.59 28.47 -6.57
CA ALA A 394 2.37 29.89 -6.28
C ALA A 394 2.74 30.28 -4.85
N VAL A 395 2.43 29.44 -3.85
CA VAL A 395 2.83 29.74 -2.45
C VAL A 395 4.31 29.47 -2.21
N VAL A 396 4.93 28.54 -2.95
CA VAL A 396 6.40 28.35 -2.91
C VAL A 396 7.11 29.61 -3.41
N ALA A 397 6.62 30.22 -4.50
CA ALA A 397 7.15 31.49 -4.99
C ALA A 397 7.00 32.66 -3.98
N GLN A 398 6.11 32.52 -2.99
CA GLN A 398 5.92 33.47 -1.89
C GLN A 398 6.75 33.12 -0.63
N GLY A 399 7.63 32.12 -0.70
CA GLY A 399 8.50 31.70 0.40
C GLY A 399 7.98 30.51 1.21
N CYS A 400 7.03 29.72 0.68
CA CYS A 400 6.65 28.45 1.30
C CYS A 400 7.74 27.39 1.11
N LEU A 401 8.31 26.88 2.20
CA LEU A 401 9.46 25.98 2.18
C LEU A 401 9.11 24.49 2.28
N GLY A 402 7.89 24.16 2.67
CA GLY A 402 7.55 22.74 2.87
C GLY A 402 6.08 22.45 3.13
N PRO A 403 5.71 21.15 3.18
CA PRO A 403 4.31 20.72 3.22
C PRO A 403 3.52 21.29 4.41
N ASN A 404 4.10 21.38 5.61
CA ASN A 404 3.39 21.93 6.77
C ASN A 404 3.06 23.42 6.62
N GLN A 405 3.89 24.19 5.92
CA GLN A 405 3.61 25.60 5.64
C GLN A 405 2.60 25.74 4.50
N ALA A 406 2.72 24.92 3.45
CA ALA A 406 1.73 24.85 2.36
C ALA A 406 0.33 24.50 2.89
N LYS A 407 0.26 23.61 3.89
CA LYS A 407 -0.96 23.28 4.63
C LYS A 407 -1.59 24.52 5.27
N SER A 408 -0.81 25.41 5.88
CA SER A 408 -1.34 26.64 6.48
C SER A 408 -1.86 27.63 5.43
N PHE A 409 -1.22 27.72 4.27
CA PHE A 409 -1.64 28.63 3.19
C PHE A 409 -2.82 28.11 2.38
N LEU A 410 -2.83 26.82 2.05
CA LEU A 410 -3.73 26.22 1.06
C LEU A 410 -4.64 25.15 1.64
N ARG A 411 -4.47 24.78 2.91
CA ARG A 411 -5.19 23.66 3.55
C ARG A 411 -4.90 22.28 2.96
N CYS A 412 -3.99 22.15 1.98
CA CYS A 412 -3.63 20.85 1.43
C CYS A 412 -3.14 19.90 2.54
N GLY A 413 -3.78 18.73 2.63
CA GLY A 413 -3.56 17.77 3.71
C GLY A 413 -4.39 17.99 4.98
N MET A 414 -5.34 18.92 5.01
CA MET A 414 -6.28 19.14 6.13
C MET A 414 -7.61 18.36 6.01
N GLY A 415 -7.94 17.86 4.82
CA GLY A 415 -9.18 17.11 4.62
C GLY A 415 -9.21 15.73 5.31
N PRO A 416 -10.29 14.95 5.17
CA PRO A 416 -10.48 13.69 5.89
C PRO A 416 -9.38 12.64 5.67
N CYS A 417 -8.69 12.69 4.52
CA CYS A 417 -7.57 11.79 4.25
C CYS A 417 -6.30 12.14 5.04
N GLN A 418 -6.22 13.33 5.67
CA GLN A 418 -5.09 13.83 6.46
C GLN A 418 -3.75 13.79 5.70
N GLY A 419 -3.77 14.17 4.42
CA GLY A 419 -2.56 14.25 3.60
C GLY A 419 -2.04 12.92 3.05
N ARG A 420 -2.71 11.79 3.32
CA ARG A 420 -2.35 10.47 2.73
C ARG A 420 -2.20 10.50 1.22
N LEU A 421 -3.18 11.11 0.55
CA LEU A 421 -3.27 11.09 -0.90
C LEU A 421 -2.52 12.25 -1.56
N CYS A 422 -2.56 13.46 -0.99
CA CYS A 422 -1.89 14.60 -1.62
C CYS A 422 -0.43 14.73 -1.18
N GLY A 423 -0.04 14.18 -0.03
CA GLY A 423 1.27 14.40 0.58
C GLY A 423 2.45 14.07 -0.32
N PRO A 424 2.52 12.88 -0.95
CA PRO A 424 3.64 12.57 -1.83
C PRO A 424 3.80 13.61 -2.96
N THR A 425 2.71 13.92 -3.66
CA THR A 425 2.73 14.92 -4.76
C THR A 425 3.00 16.33 -4.26
N VAL A 426 2.46 16.74 -3.10
CA VAL A 426 2.73 18.07 -2.54
C VAL A 426 4.20 18.22 -2.19
N THR A 427 4.82 17.21 -1.58
CA THR A 427 6.27 17.21 -1.34
C THR A 427 7.03 17.36 -2.66
N SER A 428 6.75 16.53 -3.66
CA SER A 428 7.49 16.56 -4.93
C SER A 428 7.30 17.87 -5.71
N VAL A 429 6.09 18.45 -5.71
CA VAL A 429 5.84 19.77 -6.34
C VAL A 429 6.60 20.88 -5.63
N ILE A 430 6.69 20.87 -4.29
CA ILE A 430 7.47 21.86 -3.54
C ILE A 430 8.97 21.66 -3.80
N ALA A 431 9.44 20.41 -3.78
CA ALA A 431 10.84 20.06 -4.06
C ALA A 431 11.29 20.55 -5.44
N GLY A 432 10.52 20.23 -6.49
CA GLY A 432 10.78 20.71 -7.84
C GLY A 432 10.76 22.24 -7.95
N ALA A 433 9.82 22.91 -7.29
CA ALA A 433 9.73 24.37 -7.30
C ALA A 433 10.87 25.08 -6.54
N LEU A 434 11.44 24.44 -5.51
CA LEU A 434 12.58 24.95 -4.75
C LEU A 434 13.94 24.53 -5.33
N GLY A 435 13.97 23.58 -6.27
CA GLY A 435 15.21 22.96 -6.74
C GLY A 435 15.90 22.12 -5.66
N GLN A 436 15.13 21.55 -4.73
CA GLN A 436 15.59 20.71 -3.62
C GLN A 436 15.16 19.26 -3.83
N SER A 437 15.75 18.34 -3.07
CA SER A 437 15.27 16.97 -3.02
C SER A 437 13.99 16.83 -2.18
N ASP A 438 13.16 15.82 -2.47
CA ASP A 438 12.01 15.46 -1.64
C ASP A 438 12.42 15.19 -0.18
N GLU A 439 13.62 14.63 0.03
CA GLU A 439 14.16 14.34 1.36
C GLU A 439 14.36 15.61 2.18
N GLU A 440 14.97 16.65 1.59
CA GLU A 440 15.20 17.96 2.24
C GLU A 440 13.90 18.70 2.55
N VAL A 441 12.94 18.67 1.61
CA VAL A 441 11.61 19.27 1.81
C VAL A 441 10.81 18.53 2.88
N GLY A 442 11.00 17.21 2.97
CA GLY A 442 10.35 16.36 3.95
C GLY A 442 8.86 16.16 3.67
N TYR A 443 8.11 15.89 4.74
CA TYR A 443 6.69 15.52 4.65
C TYR A 443 5.86 16.22 5.74
N TYR A 444 4.54 16.07 5.69
CA TYR A 444 3.66 16.53 6.75
C TYR A 444 4.04 15.96 8.11
N ARG A 445 3.89 16.79 9.15
CA ARG A 445 3.80 16.31 10.53
C ARG A 445 2.44 15.66 10.72
N ILE A 446 2.43 14.35 10.93
CA ILE A 446 1.20 13.58 11.14
C ILE A 446 0.85 13.59 12.63
N ARG A 447 -0.44 13.74 12.94
CA ARG A 447 -0.98 13.82 14.29
C ARG A 447 -2.16 12.86 14.45
N PRO A 448 -2.41 12.35 15.67
CA PRO A 448 -3.68 11.72 15.98
C PRO A 448 -4.83 12.74 15.94
N PRO A 449 -6.08 12.29 15.69
CA PRO A 449 -6.43 10.92 15.36
C PRO A 449 -6.04 10.59 13.90
N LEU A 450 -5.37 9.46 13.70
CA LEU A 450 -4.92 8.99 12.39
C LEU A 450 -6.09 8.86 11.43
N LYS A 451 -7.23 8.35 11.91
CA LYS A 451 -8.50 8.31 11.19
C LYS A 451 -9.53 9.09 11.99
N PRO A 452 -10.48 9.79 11.33
CA PRO A 452 -11.53 10.50 12.04
C PRO A 452 -12.28 9.59 13.01
N ILE A 453 -12.46 10.08 14.24
CA ILE A 453 -13.35 9.51 15.24
C ILE A 453 -14.36 10.59 15.64
N THR A 454 -15.54 10.18 16.05
CA THR A 454 -16.58 11.04 16.57
C THR A 454 -16.23 11.53 17.98
N LEU A 455 -16.77 12.69 18.37
CA LEU A 455 -16.64 13.17 19.74
C LEU A 455 -17.29 12.22 20.76
N GLY A 456 -18.35 11.51 20.36
CA GLY A 456 -19.00 10.50 21.21
C GLY A 456 -18.10 9.30 21.48
N GLU A 457 -17.34 8.83 20.48
CA GLU A 457 -16.34 7.78 20.67
C GLU A 457 -15.22 8.20 21.63
N LEU A 458 -14.81 9.47 21.61
CA LEU A 458 -13.81 10.01 22.52
C LEU A 458 -14.36 10.20 23.94
N ALA A 459 -15.59 10.68 24.07
CA ALA A 459 -16.26 10.88 25.36
C ALA A 459 -16.58 9.55 26.08
N ASN A 460 -16.89 8.50 25.31
CA ASN A 460 -17.11 7.14 25.81
C ASN A 460 -15.82 6.32 25.89
N MET A 461 -14.67 6.97 26.08
CA MET A 461 -13.45 6.27 26.41
C MET A 461 -13.61 5.65 27.80
N ASP A 462 -13.73 4.33 27.85
CA ASP A 462 -13.65 3.61 29.11
C ASP A 462 -12.31 3.96 29.75
N ALA A 463 -12.34 4.57 30.93
CA ALA A 463 -11.14 4.75 31.75
C ALA A 463 -10.67 3.34 32.10
N ALA A 464 -9.62 2.88 31.41
CA ALA A 464 -9.11 1.50 31.40
C ALA A 464 -9.40 0.73 32.70
N GLU A 465 -10.13 -0.38 32.59
CA GLU A 465 -10.24 -1.41 33.65
C GLU A 465 -8.89 -2.04 33.98
#